data_AF-E0CXZ3-F1
#
_entry.id   AF-E0CXZ3-F1
#
_cell.length_a   1.000
_cell.length_b   1.000
_cell.length_c   1.000
_cell.angle_alpha   90.00
_cell.angle_beta   90.00
_cell.angle_gamma   90.00
#
_symmetry.space_group_name_H-M   'P 1'
#
loop_
_entity.id
_entity.type
_entity.pdbx_description
1 polymer ?
#
loop_
_entity_poly.entity_id
_entity_poly.type
_entity_poly.pdbx_seq_one_letter_code
_entity_poly.pdbx_strand_id
1 'polypeptide(L)'
;MEWEEPHDSTFYCLQTDGNHLLATGSSYYGLVRLWDRRQRACLHAFSLTSTPLSSPVYCLRFTTRHLYAALSYNLHVLDFQNP
;
A
#
# COMPACT_ATOMS: atom_id res chain seq x y z
N MET A 1 -18.17 6.41 6.28
CA MET A 1 -17.34 5.31 6.82
C MET A 1 -15.91 5.82 6.76
N GLU A 2 -15.19 5.73 7.87
CA GLU A 2 -13.83 6.25 8.01
C GLU A 2 -12.88 5.07 8.27
N TRP A 3 -11.74 5.06 7.58
CA TRP A 3 -10.63 4.11 7.84
C TRP A 3 -9.48 4.89 8.44
N GLU A 4 -8.98 4.41 9.56
CA GLU A 4 -7.89 5.06 10.29
C GLU A 4 -6.56 4.34 10.00
N GLU A 5 -5.52 5.11 9.72
CA GLU A 5 -4.17 4.57 9.57
C GLU A 5 -3.58 4.38 10.98
N PRO A 6 -3.14 3.16 11.34
CA PRO A 6 -2.81 2.85 12.74
C PRO A 6 -1.49 3.44 13.27
N HIS A 7 -0.68 4.11 12.44
CA HIS A 7 0.62 4.68 12.83
C HIS A 7 0.68 6.20 12.66
N ASP A 8 -0.48 6.88 12.50
CA ASP A 8 -0.57 8.32 12.23
C ASP A 8 0.35 8.79 11.08
N SER A 9 0.53 7.93 10.07
CA SER A 9 1.36 8.21 8.91
C SER A 9 0.52 8.79 7.79
N THR A 10 0.96 9.93 7.26
CA THR A 10 0.36 10.53 6.07
C THR A 10 0.47 9.57 4.87
N PHE A 11 -0.59 9.48 4.07
CA PHE A 11 -0.54 8.77 2.80
C PHE A 11 0.14 9.64 1.74
N TYR A 12 1.11 9.08 1.04
CA TYR A 12 1.83 9.77 -0.03
C TYR A 12 1.19 9.49 -1.40
N CYS A 13 0.61 8.30 -1.57
CA CYS A 13 -0.14 7.95 -2.76
C CYS A 13 -1.32 7.03 -2.44
N LEU A 14 -2.28 7.01 -3.36
CA LEU A 14 -3.42 6.11 -3.32
C LEU A 14 -3.81 5.69 -4.74
N GLN A 15 -4.40 4.51 -4.86
CA GLN A 15 -5.02 4.07 -6.10
C GLN A 15 -6.26 3.26 -5.78
N THR A 16 -7.32 3.45 -6.56
CA THR A 16 -8.51 2.60 -6.54
C THR A 16 -8.60 1.75 -7.81
N ASP A 17 -9.30 0.62 -7.71
CA ASP A 17 -9.78 -0.13 -8.88
C ASP A 17 -11.04 0.48 -9.51
N GLY A 18 -11.59 1.54 -8.92
CA GLY A 18 -12.84 2.18 -9.34
C GLY A 18 -14.11 1.52 -8.77
N ASN A 19 -13.98 0.46 -7.98
CA ASN A 19 -15.11 -0.29 -7.43
C ASN A 19 -15.05 -0.34 -5.89
N HIS A 20 -14.41 -1.38 -5.34
CA HIS A 20 -14.38 -1.65 -3.91
C HIS A 20 -12.98 -1.64 -3.33
N LEU A 21 -11.93 -1.81 -4.13
CA LEU A 21 -10.57 -1.91 -3.64
C LEU A 21 -9.87 -0.56 -3.70
N LEU A 22 -9.11 -0.30 -2.63
CA LEU A 22 -8.26 0.85 -2.46
C LEU A 22 -6.90 0.36 -1.96
N ALA A 23 -5.83 0.85 -2.59
CA ALA A 23 -4.47 0.68 -2.14
C ALA A 23 -3.90 2.03 -1.72
N THR A 24 -3.22 2.09 -0.58
CA THR A 24 -2.61 3.32 -0.04
C THR A 24 -1.15 3.08 0.27
N GLY A 25 -0.29 4.02 -0.11
CA GLY A 25 1.13 4.03 0.21
C GLY A 25 1.43 5.06 1.29
N SER A 26 2.06 4.63 2.38
CA SER A 26 2.43 5.48 3.51
C SER A 26 3.71 6.28 3.25
N SER A 27 3.85 7.41 3.95
CA SER A 27 5.06 8.23 3.96
C SER A 27 6.22 7.56 4.70
N TYR A 28 5.93 6.58 5.55
CA TYR A 28 6.93 5.84 6.31
C TYR A 28 6.87 4.32 6.06
N TYR A 29 8.02 3.69 6.23
CA TYR A 29 8.25 2.24 6.29
C TYR A 29 7.98 1.47 5.01
N GLY A 30 7.88 2.15 3.86
CA GLY A 30 7.52 1.50 2.60
C GLY A 30 6.21 0.73 2.71
N LEU A 31 5.29 1.21 3.55
CA LEU A 31 4.11 0.46 3.93
C LEU A 31 2.99 0.68 2.92
N VAL A 32 2.49 -0.42 2.36
CA VAL A 32 1.33 -0.44 1.49
C VAL A 32 0.18 -1.13 2.19
N ARG A 33 -1.01 -0.53 2.16
CA ARG A 33 -2.23 -1.15 2.68
C ARG A 33 -3.26 -1.37 1.59
N LEU A 34 -3.95 -2.49 1.68
CA LEU A 34 -5.13 -2.80 0.90
C LEU A 34 -6.37 -2.71 1.76
N TRP A 35 -7.39 -2.06 1.20
CA TRP A 35 -8.67 -1.82 1.82
C TRP A 35 -9.78 -2.29 0.88
N ASP A 36 -10.85 -2.80 1.47
CA ASP A 36 -12.10 -3.05 0.76
C ASP A 36 -13.18 -2.18 1.39
N ARG A 37 -13.86 -1.38 0.57
CA ARG A 37 -14.85 -0.42 1.06
C ARG A 37 -16.07 -1.03 1.74
N ARG A 38 -16.28 -2.33 1.55
CA ARG A 38 -17.35 -3.11 2.18
C ARG A 38 -16.95 -3.58 3.57
N GLN A 39 -15.67 -3.43 3.95
CA GLN A 39 -15.11 -3.86 5.22
C GLN A 39 -14.64 -2.65 6.03
N ARG A 40 -14.68 -2.79 7.36
CA ARG A 40 -14.23 -1.73 8.28
C ARG A 40 -12.74 -1.83 8.59
N ALA A 41 -12.14 -3.02 8.46
CA ALA A 41 -10.75 -3.27 8.75
C ALA A 41 -9.89 -3.24 7.48
N CYS A 42 -8.60 -2.94 7.66
CA CYS A 42 -7.57 -3.15 6.64
C CYS A 42 -7.54 -4.63 6.24
N LEU A 43 -7.52 -4.91 4.94
CA LEU A 43 -7.40 -6.29 4.46
C LEU A 43 -6.00 -6.82 4.67
N HIS A 44 -5.01 -6.08 4.17
CA HIS A 44 -3.62 -6.48 4.19
C HIS A 44 -2.70 -5.26 4.31
N ALA A 45 -1.55 -5.46 4.94
CA ALA A 45 -0.48 -4.48 5.04
C ALA A 45 0.84 -5.15 4.63
N PHE A 46 1.56 -4.54 3.69
CA PHE A 46 2.81 -5.04 3.13
C PHE A 46 3.93 -4.07 3.46
N SER A 47 4.94 -4.54 4.20
CA SER A 47 6.19 -3.80 4.39
C SER A 47 7.12 -4.11 3.24
N LEU A 48 7.33 -3.15 2.34
CA LEU A 48 8.20 -3.34 1.18
C LEU A 48 9.68 -3.13 1.50
N THR A 49 10.00 -2.67 2.71
CA THR A 49 11.38 -2.49 3.17
C THR A 49 11.64 -3.28 4.43
N SER A 50 12.76 -4.00 4.48
CA SER A 50 13.28 -4.64 5.70
C SER A 50 14.30 -3.76 6.43
N THR A 51 14.65 -2.60 5.85
CA THR A 51 15.72 -1.73 6.34
C THR A 51 15.16 -0.54 7.13
N PRO A 52 15.92 -0.01 8.11
CA PRO A 52 15.53 1.15 8.90
C PRO A 52 15.54 2.47 8.10
N LEU A 53 16.10 2.47 6.88
CA LEU A 53 15.98 3.58 5.94
C LEU A 53 14.56 3.61 5.38
N SER A 54 13.67 4.18 6.20
CA SER A 54 12.27 4.40 5.88
C SER A 54 12.15 5.22 4.59
N SER A 55 11.50 4.66 3.58
CA SER A 55 11.16 5.38 2.34
C SER A 55 9.64 5.51 2.23
N PRO A 56 9.13 6.67 1.80
CA PRO A 56 7.76 6.77 1.33
C PRO A 56 7.50 5.82 0.15
N VAL A 57 6.26 5.40 0.00
CA VAL A 57 5.75 4.83 -1.24
C VAL A 57 5.25 5.98 -2.10
N TYR A 58 6.04 6.43 -3.07
CA TYR A 58 5.74 7.62 -3.87
C TYR A 58 4.61 7.41 -4.86
N CYS A 59 4.52 6.21 -5.43
CA CYS A 59 3.50 5.84 -6.40
C CYS A 59 3.23 4.36 -6.29
N LEU A 60 1.96 3.98 -6.47
CA LEU A 60 1.55 2.59 -6.52
C LEU A 60 0.59 2.34 -7.67
N ARG A 61 0.69 1.14 -8.25
CA ARG A 61 -0.28 0.58 -9.19
C ARG A 61 -0.55 -0.87 -8.85
N PHE A 62 -1.81 -1.27 -8.81
CA PHE A 62 -2.19 -2.66 -8.58
C PHE A 62 -3.20 -3.13 -9.64
N THR A 63 -3.16 -4.45 -9.84
CA THR A 63 -4.10 -5.24 -10.62
C THR A 63 -4.63 -6.35 -9.73
N THR A 64 -5.41 -7.28 -10.27
CA THR A 64 -5.81 -8.49 -9.54
C THR A 64 -4.66 -9.49 -9.33
N ARG A 65 -3.49 -9.28 -9.95
CA ARG A 65 -2.33 -10.19 -9.85
C ARG A 65 -1.11 -9.56 -9.21
N HIS A 66 -0.81 -8.32 -9.55
CA HIS A 66 0.42 -7.67 -9.12
C HIS A 66 0.14 -6.32 -8.47
N LEU A 67 0.99 -5.98 -7.52
CA LEU A 67 1.16 -4.63 -6.99
C LEU A 67 2.56 -4.14 -7.28
N TYR A 68 2.64 -2.97 -7.89
CA TYR A 68 3.86 -2.23 -8.22
C TYR A 68 3.94 -1.02 -7.31
N ALA A 69 5.09 -0.81 -6.67
CA ALA A 69 5.29 0.30 -5.75
C ALA A 69 6.67 0.92 -5.95
N ALA A 70 6.70 2.23 -6.23
CA ALA A 70 7.93 2.99 -6.38
C ALA A 70 8.33 3.65 -5.06
N LEU A 71 9.52 3.32 -4.57
CA LEU A 71 10.15 3.92 -3.39
C LEU A 71 11.38 4.73 -3.83
N SER A 72 12.16 5.26 -2.88
CA SER A 72 13.28 6.17 -3.15
C SER A 72 14.38 5.55 -4.01
N TYR A 73 14.63 4.25 -3.87
CA TYR A 73 15.76 3.57 -4.50
C TYR A 73 15.38 2.31 -5.28
N ASN A 74 14.12 1.89 -5.22
CA ASN A 74 13.68 0.64 -5.83
C ASN A 74 12.22 0.70 -6.29
N LEU A 75 11.92 -0.17 -7.25
CA LEU A 75 10.57 -0.53 -7.65
C LEU A 75 10.31 -1.93 -7.10
N HIS A 76 9.27 -2.06 -6.27
CA HIS A 76 8.80 -3.33 -5.75
C HIS A 76 7.68 -3.89 -6.60
N VAL A 77 7.70 -5.20 -6.78
CA VAL A 77 6.61 -5.97 -7.39
C VAL A 77 6.23 -7.07 -6.43
N LEU A 78 4.96 -7.06 -6.01
CA LEU A 78 4.35 -8.13 -5.23
C LEU A 78 3.40 -8.91 -6.15
N ASP A 79 3.54 -10.23 -6.18
CA ASP A 79 2.61 -11.15 -6.85
C ASP A 79 1.63 -11.69 -5.81
N PHE A 80 0.34 -11.42 -5.97
CA PHE A 80 -0.70 -11.88 -5.05
C PHE A 80 -0.94 -13.39 -5.11
N GLN A 81 -0.47 -14.08 -6.17
CA GLN A 81 -0.58 -15.53 -6.28
C GLN A 81 0.58 -16.25 -5.60
N ASN A 82 1.73 -15.59 -5.48
CA ASN A 82 2.94 -16.09 -4.80
C ASN A 82 3.53 -14.98 -3.91
N PRO A 83 2.87 -14.69 -2.77
CA PRO A 83 3.18 -13.54 -1.92
C PRO A 83 4.53 -13.64 -1.21
#